data_AF-A0A8D8SAD9-F1
#
_entry.id   AF-A0A8D8SAD9-F1
#
_cell.length_a   1.000
_cell.length_b   1.000
_cell.length_c   1.000
_cell.angle_alpha   90.00
_cell.angle_beta   90.00
_cell.angle_gamma   90.00
#
_symmetry.space_group_name_H-M   'P 1'
#
loop_
_entity.id
_entity.type
_entity.pdbx_description
1 polymer ?
#
loop_
_entity_poly.entity_id
_entity_poly.type
_entity_poly.pdbx_seq_one_letter_code
_entity_poly.pdbx_strand_id
1 'polypeptide(L)'
;MPQALSGNLWFDNEGLRSNFQLELIQLTERAMVGTGKWSTKEHVKSYKHQEQEYSLRNMTLRVVIALTPPYGMVKDSFVTLRGNDRYEGYSVDLIQELSQLMGFNYTLEVQVDKKQGNYDNNTKRWNGMIGKILYGEADLAITDLTITGSREEVVDFTMPF
;
A
#
# COMPACT_ATOMS: atom_id res chain seq x y z
N MET A 1 -9.40 -33.17 32.26
CA MET A 1 -9.37 -31.91 33.05
C MET A 1 -10.26 -30.91 32.32
N PRO A 2 -11.26 -30.29 32.98
CA PRO A 2 -12.08 -29.26 32.33
C PRO A 2 -11.20 -28.05 31.96
N GLN A 3 -11.34 -27.55 30.74
CA GLN A 3 -10.67 -26.33 30.28
C GLN A 3 -11.55 -25.11 30.56
N ALA A 4 -10.94 -24.03 31.05
CA ALA A 4 -11.61 -22.74 31.19
C ALA A 4 -11.78 -22.06 29.83
N LEU A 5 -12.70 -21.09 29.72
CA LEU A 5 -12.96 -20.35 28.47
C LEU A 5 -11.71 -19.66 27.92
N SER A 6 -10.80 -19.25 28.79
CA SER A 6 -9.54 -18.60 28.43
C SER A 6 -8.42 -19.59 28.05
N GLY A 7 -8.72 -20.89 27.95
CA GLY A 7 -7.72 -21.94 27.78
C GLY A 7 -7.00 -22.29 29.07
N ASN A 8 -5.75 -22.74 28.97
CA ASN A 8 -4.97 -23.17 30.13
C ASN A 8 -4.66 -21.99 31.06
N LEU A 9 -4.74 -22.27 32.37
CA LEU A 9 -4.48 -21.32 33.45
C LEU A 9 -3.21 -21.78 34.18
N TRP A 10 -2.15 -20.99 34.07
CA TRP A 10 -0.92 -21.13 34.84
C TRP A 10 -0.66 -19.79 35.52
N PHE A 11 -0.05 -19.85 36.70
CA PHE A 11 0.33 -18.67 37.47
C PHE A 11 1.82 -18.78 37.83
N ASP A 12 2.52 -17.67 37.86
CA ASP A 12 3.88 -17.61 38.42
C ASP A 12 3.86 -17.46 39.94
N ASN A 13 5.04 -17.28 40.54
CA ASN A 13 5.19 -17.16 41.99
C ASN A 13 4.59 -15.86 42.57
N GLU A 14 4.22 -14.90 41.72
CA GLU A 14 3.57 -13.64 42.10
C GLU A 14 2.05 -13.70 41.88
N GLY A 15 1.53 -14.82 41.38
CA GLY A 15 0.11 -15.01 41.08
C GLY A 15 -0.34 -14.38 39.76
N LEU A 16 0.60 -13.98 38.89
CA LEU A 16 0.27 -13.45 37.57
C LEU A 16 0.10 -14.58 36.56
N ARG A 17 -0.84 -14.40 35.63
CA ARG A 17 -1.13 -15.41 34.61
C ARG A 17 0.06 -15.60 33.68
N SER A 18 0.55 -16.84 33.61
CA SER A 18 1.67 -17.25 32.76
C SER A 18 1.23 -18.29 31.72
N ASN A 19 2.09 -18.55 30.73
CA ASN A 19 1.95 -19.63 29.75
C ASN A 19 0.56 -19.68 29.06
N PHE A 20 0.05 -18.52 28.64
CA PHE A 20 -1.20 -18.39 27.89
C PHE A 20 -0.94 -18.07 26.42
N GLN A 21 -1.98 -18.22 25.60
CA GLN A 21 -1.97 -17.89 24.18
C GLN A 21 -3.07 -16.88 23.88
N LEU A 22 -2.78 -15.94 22.99
CA LEU A 22 -3.75 -14.99 22.44
C LEU A 22 -3.97 -15.31 20.97
N GLU A 23 -5.21 -15.18 20.51
CA GLU A 23 -5.54 -15.28 19.08
C GLU A 23 -5.48 -13.89 18.45
N LEU A 24 -4.77 -13.79 17.33
CA LEU A 24 -4.75 -12.59 16.50
C LEU A 24 -5.93 -12.67 15.54
N ILE A 25 -6.77 -11.64 15.53
CA ILE A 25 -7.98 -11.59 14.73
C ILE A 25 -7.92 -10.35 13.85
N GLN A 26 -8.09 -10.54 12.54
CA GLN A 26 -8.25 -9.46 11.58
C GLN A 26 -9.72 -9.32 11.22
N LEU A 27 -10.24 -8.10 11.29
CA LEU A 27 -11.54 -7.78 10.77
C LEU A 27 -11.44 -7.58 9.25
N THR A 28 -12.25 -8.32 8.50
CA THR A 28 -12.44 -8.14 7.06
C THR A 28 -13.88 -7.71 6.80
N GLU A 29 -14.18 -7.25 5.59
CA GLU A 29 -15.56 -6.90 5.19
C GLU A 29 -16.55 -8.06 5.34
N ARG A 30 -16.07 -9.30 5.27
CA ARG A 30 -16.91 -10.51 5.31
C ARG A 30 -17.03 -11.10 6.71
N ALA A 31 -15.93 -11.11 7.47
CA ALA A 31 -15.87 -11.76 8.78
C ALA A 31 -14.66 -11.32 9.61
N MET A 32 -14.68 -11.66 10.90
CA MET A 32 -13.49 -11.74 11.74
C MET A 32 -12.74 -13.04 11.43
N VAL A 33 -11.49 -12.93 10.98
CA VAL A 33 -10.66 -14.08 10.60
C VAL A 33 -9.48 -14.17 11.56
N GLY A 34 -9.27 -15.36 12.15
CA GLY A 34 -8.08 -15.64 12.96
C GLY A 34 -6.85 -15.70 12.05
N THR A 35 -5.85 -14.86 12.31
CA THR A 35 -4.65 -14.71 11.47
C THR A 35 -3.39 -15.26 12.12
N GLY A 36 -3.42 -15.54 13.41
CA GLY A 36 -2.30 -16.15 14.09
C GLY A 36 -2.52 -16.33 15.58
N LYS A 37 -1.46 -16.77 16.26
CA LYS A 37 -1.40 -16.85 17.72
C LYS A 37 -0.19 -16.12 18.23
N TRP A 38 -0.33 -15.53 19.40
CA TRP A 38 0.78 -15.01 20.18
C TRP A 38 0.94 -15.79 21.47
N SER A 39 2.18 -16.03 21.89
CA SER A 39 2.50 -16.55 23.23
C SER A 39 3.82 -15.97 23.74
N THR A 40 4.05 -16.07 25.05
CA THR A 40 5.30 -15.60 25.66
C THR A 40 6.53 -16.41 25.24
N LYS A 41 6.36 -17.67 24.85
CA LYS A 41 7.48 -18.56 24.45
C LYS A 41 7.81 -18.47 22.96
N GLU A 42 6.78 -18.35 22.14
CA GLU A 42 6.90 -18.47 20.68
C GLU A 42 6.67 -17.14 19.95
N HIS A 43 6.42 -16.06 20.70
CA HIS A 43 6.03 -14.75 20.17
C HIS A 43 4.85 -14.89 19.18
N VAL A 44 4.82 -14.07 18.12
CA VAL A 44 3.79 -14.15 17.08
C VAL A 44 4.11 -15.31 16.13
N LYS A 45 3.17 -16.24 16.03
CA LYS A 45 3.09 -17.21 14.95
C LYS A 45 1.85 -16.94 14.13
N SER A 46 2.02 -16.34 12.96
CA SER A 46 0.96 -16.26 11.97
C SER A 46 0.56 -17.68 11.57
N TYR A 47 -0.73 -17.93 11.44
CA TYR A 47 -1.14 -19.12 10.70
C TYR A 47 -0.58 -18.94 9.30
N LYS A 48 0.15 -19.94 8.78
CA LYS A 48 0.64 -19.88 7.40
C LYS A 48 -0.59 -19.69 6.52
N HIS A 49 -0.84 -18.46 6.12
CA HIS A 49 -1.52 -18.24 4.86
C HIS A 49 -0.62 -18.96 3.86
N GLN A 50 -1.12 -20.03 3.24
CA GLN A 50 -0.58 -20.47 1.95
C GLN A 50 -0.27 -19.20 1.19
N GLU A 51 0.95 -19.02 0.68
CA GLU A 51 1.40 -17.83 -0.08
C GLU A 51 0.20 -17.27 -0.82
N GLN A 52 -0.47 -16.30 -0.19
CA GLN A 52 -1.56 -15.63 -0.85
C GLN A 52 -0.74 -14.76 -1.75
N GLU A 53 -0.62 -15.15 -3.03
CA GLU A 53 -0.34 -14.20 -4.08
C GLU A 53 -1.15 -12.98 -3.69
N TYR A 54 -0.47 -11.90 -3.28
CA TYR A 54 -1.12 -10.65 -2.93
C TYR A 54 -1.79 -10.19 -4.22
N SER A 55 -3.03 -10.62 -4.40
CA SER A 55 -3.72 -10.48 -5.66
C SER A 55 -4.26 -9.06 -5.67
N LEU A 56 -3.75 -8.25 -6.59
CA LEU A 56 -4.31 -6.92 -6.84
C LEU A 56 -5.64 -7.01 -7.60
N ARG A 57 -6.14 -8.22 -7.89
CA ARG A 57 -7.36 -8.42 -8.67
C ARG A 57 -8.56 -7.74 -8.00
N ASN A 58 -9.28 -6.95 -8.79
CA ASN A 58 -10.44 -6.16 -8.36
C ASN A 58 -10.13 -5.05 -7.32
N MET A 59 -8.86 -4.78 -7.01
CA MET A 59 -8.49 -3.57 -6.27
C MET A 59 -8.52 -2.37 -7.22
N THR A 60 -8.93 -1.20 -6.73
CA THR A 60 -8.83 0.06 -7.49
C THR A 60 -7.74 0.92 -6.89
N LEU A 61 -6.66 1.15 -7.62
CA LEU A 61 -5.51 1.94 -7.18
C LEU A 61 -5.64 3.41 -7.62
N ARG A 62 -5.34 4.35 -6.72
CA ARG A 62 -5.16 5.76 -7.04
C ARG A 62 -3.73 5.99 -7.49
N VAL A 63 -3.55 6.24 -8.78
CA VAL A 63 -2.24 6.36 -9.41
C VAL A 63 -1.96 7.82 -9.71
N VAL A 64 -0.92 8.37 -9.10
CA VAL A 64 -0.48 9.74 -9.37
C VAL A 64 0.49 9.79 -10.54
N ILE A 65 0.28 10.75 -11.44
CA ILE A 65 1.12 11.01 -12.63
C ILE A 65 1.54 12.48 -12.70
N ALA A 66 2.65 12.76 -13.37
CA ALA A 66 3.02 14.11 -13.80
C ALA A 66 2.79 14.28 -15.31
N LEU A 67 2.39 15.50 -15.72
CA LEU A 67 2.23 15.84 -17.13
C LEU A 67 3.57 16.30 -17.73
N THR A 68 4.46 15.34 -17.95
CA THR A 68 5.78 15.55 -18.58
C THR A 68 5.85 14.74 -19.87
N PRO A 69 5.91 15.38 -21.06
CA PRO A 69 6.14 14.65 -22.31
C PRO A 69 7.49 13.92 -22.31
N PRO A 70 7.58 12.69 -22.85
CA PRO A 70 6.51 11.88 -23.46
C PRO A 70 5.80 10.92 -22.47
N TYR A 71 6.03 11.06 -21.17
CA TYR A 71 5.59 10.13 -20.13
C TYR A 71 4.11 10.28 -19.75
N GLY A 72 3.65 11.52 -19.58
CA GLY A 72 2.27 11.85 -19.27
C GLY A 72 1.83 13.13 -19.98
N MET A 73 0.76 13.04 -20.75
CA MET A 73 0.23 14.11 -21.60
C MET A 73 -1.30 14.09 -21.56
N VAL A 74 -1.90 15.25 -21.86
CA VAL A 74 -3.35 15.37 -22.03
C VAL A 74 -3.65 15.19 -23.51
N LYS A 75 -4.61 14.33 -23.85
CA LYS A 75 -5.04 14.14 -25.24
C LYS A 75 -5.71 15.39 -25.78
N ASP A 76 -5.59 15.66 -27.08
CA ASP A 76 -6.28 16.77 -27.73
C ASP A 76 -7.81 16.73 -27.54
N SER A 77 -8.38 15.53 -27.50
CA SER A 77 -9.81 15.28 -27.30
C SER A 77 -10.25 15.19 -25.83
N PHE A 78 -9.43 15.67 -24.87
CA PHE A 78 -9.70 15.51 -23.43
C PHE A 78 -11.06 16.06 -22.96
N VAL A 79 -11.61 17.07 -23.66
CA VAL A 79 -12.91 17.68 -23.35
C VAL A 79 -14.06 16.67 -23.51
N THR A 80 -13.97 15.80 -24.52
CA THR A 80 -14.98 14.77 -24.79
C THR A 80 -14.73 13.46 -24.03
N LEU A 81 -13.50 13.24 -23.57
CA LEU A 81 -13.09 12.04 -22.84
C LEU A 81 -13.31 12.19 -21.33
N ARG A 82 -13.40 11.06 -20.62
CA ARG A 82 -13.63 11.03 -19.17
C ARG A 82 -12.64 10.10 -18.47
N GLY A 83 -12.41 10.36 -17.18
CA GLY A 83 -11.53 9.52 -16.37
C GLY A 83 -10.10 9.45 -16.93
N ASN A 84 -9.58 8.23 -17.02
CA ASN A 84 -8.22 7.93 -17.45
C ASN A 84 -8.03 8.19 -18.96
N ASP A 85 -9.08 8.08 -19.77
CA ASP A 85 -8.99 8.20 -21.23
C ASP A 85 -8.47 9.57 -21.70
N ARG A 86 -8.57 10.59 -20.83
CA ARG A 86 -8.08 11.96 -21.08
C ARG A 86 -6.56 12.06 -21.18
N TYR A 87 -5.83 11.04 -20.76
CA TYR A 87 -4.38 11.05 -20.67
C TYR A 87 -3.73 10.04 -21.62
N GLU A 88 -2.51 10.33 -22.04
CA GLU A 88 -1.68 9.46 -22.88
C GLU A 88 -0.19 9.62 -22.54
N GLY A 89 0.64 8.73 -23.07
CA GLY A 89 2.08 8.75 -22.89
C GLY A 89 2.61 7.45 -22.29
N TYR A 90 3.93 7.33 -22.26
CA TYR A 90 4.60 6.09 -21.88
C TYR A 90 4.20 5.55 -20.49
N SER A 91 4.08 6.43 -19.49
CA SER A 91 3.68 6.02 -18.14
C SER A 91 2.21 5.60 -18.07
N VAL A 92 1.35 6.20 -18.90
CA VAL A 92 -0.08 5.83 -19.00
C VAL A 92 -0.23 4.46 -19.64
N ASP A 93 0.52 4.20 -20.71
CA ASP A 93 0.52 2.88 -21.37
C ASP A 93 1.09 1.80 -20.43
N LEU A 94 2.17 2.11 -19.70
CA LEU A 94 2.77 1.17 -18.76
C LEU A 94 1.82 0.75 -17.63
N ILE A 95 1.13 1.70 -16.98
CA ILE A 95 0.16 1.34 -15.93
C ILE A 95 -1.04 0.58 -16.48
N GLN A 96 -1.44 0.86 -17.72
CA GLN A 96 -2.49 0.14 -18.42
C GLN A 96 -2.12 -1.33 -18.65
N GLU A 97 -0.89 -1.61 -19.08
CA GLU A 97 -0.39 -2.98 -19.25
C GLU A 97 -0.25 -3.72 -17.91
N LEU A 98 0.27 -3.06 -16.88
CA LEU A 98 0.36 -3.62 -15.53
C LEU A 98 -1.02 -3.96 -14.95
N SER A 99 -2.00 -3.09 -15.17
CA SER A 99 -3.40 -3.28 -14.77
C SER A 99 -3.99 -4.54 -15.41
N GLN A 100 -3.74 -4.76 -16.71
CA GLN A 100 -4.22 -5.96 -17.41
C GLN A 100 -3.51 -7.24 -16.93
N LEU A 101 -2.20 -7.18 -16.72
CA LEU A 101 -1.40 -8.32 -16.30
C LEU A 101 -1.77 -8.79 -14.88
N MET A 102 -1.98 -7.83 -13.95
CA MET A 102 -2.21 -8.10 -12.54
C MET A 102 -3.70 -8.09 -12.16
N GLY A 103 -4.57 -7.57 -13.03
CA GLY A 103 -6.03 -7.55 -12.87
C GLY A 103 -6.57 -6.49 -11.91
N PHE A 104 -5.80 -5.44 -11.60
CA PHE A 104 -6.28 -4.31 -10.82
C PHE A 104 -6.94 -3.25 -11.71
N ASN A 105 -7.86 -2.48 -11.14
CA ASN A 105 -8.38 -1.25 -11.72
C ASN A 105 -7.58 -0.06 -11.19
N TYR A 106 -7.62 1.09 -11.87
CA TYR A 106 -6.95 2.28 -11.38
C TYR A 106 -7.63 3.57 -11.83
N THR A 107 -7.36 4.66 -11.11
CA THR A 107 -7.74 6.03 -11.49
C THR A 107 -6.49 6.91 -11.53
N LEU A 108 -6.36 7.70 -12.60
CA LEU A 108 -5.25 8.64 -12.76
C LEU A 108 -5.53 9.97 -12.07
N GLU A 109 -4.58 10.40 -11.24
CA GLU A 109 -4.55 11.71 -10.60
C GLU A 109 -3.34 12.51 -11.06
N VAL A 110 -3.58 13.70 -11.63
CA VAL A 110 -2.49 14.57 -12.03
C VAL A 110 -1.92 15.31 -10.82
N GLN A 111 -0.60 15.30 -10.66
CA GLN A 111 0.08 16.16 -9.71
C GLN A 111 0.06 17.62 -10.18
N VAL A 112 -0.88 18.40 -9.63
CA VAL A 112 -1.15 19.78 -10.08
C VAL A 112 0.01 20.75 -9.85
N ASP A 113 0.71 20.63 -8.72
CA ASP A 113 1.82 21.54 -8.35
C ASP A 113 3.16 21.20 -9.05
N LYS A 114 3.18 20.12 -9.86
CA LYS A 114 4.37 19.57 -10.54
C LYS A 114 5.53 19.21 -9.62
N LYS A 115 5.32 19.16 -8.29
CA LYS A 115 6.36 18.77 -7.35
C LYS A 115 6.47 17.26 -7.31
N GLN A 116 7.69 16.77 -7.53
CA GLN A 116 8.00 15.34 -7.45
C GLN A 116 8.02 14.85 -6.00
N GLY A 117 8.69 15.61 -5.12
CA GLY A 117 8.66 15.37 -3.68
C GLY A 117 10.02 15.66 -3.05
N ASN A 118 10.01 16.65 -2.15
CA ASN A 118 11.15 17.07 -1.35
C ASN A 118 10.67 17.26 0.10
N TYR A 119 11.59 17.03 1.03
CA TYR A 119 11.35 17.34 2.43
C TYR A 119 11.43 18.86 2.66
N ASP A 120 10.35 19.43 3.16
CA ASP A 120 10.28 20.84 3.53
C ASP A 120 10.70 21.01 5.00
N ASN A 121 11.84 21.67 5.22
CA ASN A 121 12.39 21.91 6.55
C ASN A 121 11.56 22.86 7.41
N ASN A 122 10.70 23.71 6.82
CA ASN A 122 9.86 24.65 7.55
C ASN A 122 8.61 23.94 8.06
N THR A 123 7.93 23.21 7.18
CA THR A 123 6.70 22.49 7.52
C THR A 123 6.95 21.10 8.12
N LYS A 124 8.19 20.61 8.05
CA LYS A 124 8.62 19.26 8.48
C LYS A 124 7.85 18.14 7.77
N ARG A 125 7.48 18.36 6.50
CA ARG A 125 6.67 17.42 5.71
C ARG A 125 7.26 17.18 4.32
N TRP A 126 6.98 16.01 3.78
CA TRP A 126 7.20 15.72 2.37
C TRP A 126 6.07 16.33 1.54
N ASN A 127 6.41 16.91 0.39
CA ASN A 127 5.44 17.44 -0.57
C ASN A 127 5.38 16.60 -1.84
N GLY A 128 4.58 17.05 -2.81
CA GLY A 128 4.52 16.43 -4.14
C GLY A 128 4.03 14.98 -4.12
N MET A 129 4.46 14.22 -5.11
CA MET A 129 4.08 12.81 -5.27
C MET A 129 4.62 11.94 -4.12
N ILE A 130 5.85 12.17 -3.64
CA ILE A 130 6.38 11.45 -2.46
C ILE A 130 5.48 11.66 -1.24
N GLY A 131 5.06 12.91 -0.98
CA GLY A 131 4.14 13.21 0.11
C GLY A 131 2.82 12.48 -0.03
N LYS A 132 2.24 12.44 -1.23
CA LYS A 132 0.98 11.73 -1.48
C LYS A 132 1.05 10.24 -1.18
N ILE A 133 2.15 9.58 -1.56
CA ILE A 133 2.36 8.16 -1.26
C ILE A 133 2.56 7.97 0.25
N LEU A 134 3.45 8.75 0.86
CA LEU A 134 3.78 8.65 2.28
C LEU A 134 2.56 8.86 3.20
N TYR A 135 1.63 9.72 2.80
CA TYR A 135 0.43 10.04 3.58
C TYR A 135 -0.82 9.24 3.16
N GLY A 136 -0.69 8.27 2.26
CA GLY A 136 -1.81 7.43 1.80
C GLY A 136 -2.86 8.17 0.98
N GLU A 137 -2.51 9.31 0.40
CA GLU A 137 -3.36 10.07 -0.52
C GLU A 137 -3.37 9.44 -1.93
N ALA A 138 -2.30 8.73 -2.30
CA ALA A 138 -2.21 7.90 -3.50
C ALA A 138 -1.58 6.54 -3.16
N ASP A 139 -1.88 5.54 -3.98
CA ASP A 139 -1.43 4.15 -3.76
C ASP A 139 -0.18 3.81 -4.59
N LEU A 140 0.03 4.51 -5.71
CA LEU A 140 1.18 4.36 -6.60
C LEU A 140 1.50 5.68 -7.30
N ALA A 141 2.78 5.95 -7.57
CA ALA A 141 3.24 7.03 -8.43
C ALA A 141 3.94 6.44 -9.66
N ILE A 142 3.56 6.88 -10.86
CA ILE A 142 4.21 6.45 -12.11
C ILE A 142 4.53 7.66 -12.98
N THR A 143 5.82 7.96 -13.12
CA THR A 143 6.31 9.20 -13.72
C THR A 143 7.84 9.14 -13.86
N ASP A 144 8.47 10.19 -14.38
CA ASP A 144 9.92 10.38 -14.51
C ASP A 144 10.58 10.77 -13.17
N LEU A 145 10.25 10.03 -12.10
CA LEU A 145 10.72 10.31 -10.76
C LEU A 145 12.14 9.80 -10.54
N THR A 146 13.07 10.70 -10.22
CA THR A 146 14.44 10.30 -9.86
C THR A 146 14.47 9.60 -8.50
N ILE A 147 15.09 8.42 -8.45
CA ILE A 147 15.36 7.68 -7.21
C ILE A 147 16.53 8.35 -6.48
N THR A 148 16.32 8.71 -5.21
CA THR A 148 17.36 9.30 -4.34
C THR A 148 17.29 8.67 -2.96
N GLY A 149 18.42 8.56 -2.26
CA GLY A 149 18.46 7.91 -0.93
C GLY A 149 17.46 8.50 0.07
N SER A 150 17.29 9.82 0.10
CA SER A 150 16.29 10.48 0.95
C SER A 150 14.84 10.11 0.63
N ARG A 151 14.52 9.75 -0.61
CA ARG A 151 13.18 9.31 -1.03
C ARG A 151 12.99 7.82 -0.70
N GLU A 152 14.01 7.00 -0.91
CA GLU A 152 13.99 5.58 -0.56
C GLU A 152 13.83 5.34 0.95
N GLU A 153 14.25 6.28 1.80
CA GLU A 153 14.02 6.20 3.25
C GLU A 153 12.55 6.29 3.66
N VAL A 154 11.67 6.80 2.78
CA VAL A 154 10.26 7.09 3.12
C VAL A 154 9.24 6.41 2.21
N VAL A 155 9.64 5.95 1.03
CA VAL A 155 8.79 5.18 0.12
C VAL A 155 9.61 4.09 -0.57
N ASP A 156 8.94 3.01 -0.95
CA ASP A 156 9.56 1.94 -1.74
C ASP A 156 9.55 2.28 -3.24
N PHE A 157 10.62 1.90 -3.93
CA PHE A 157 10.75 2.02 -5.39
C PHE A 157 10.82 0.64 -6.04
N THR A 158 10.36 0.56 -7.29
CA THR A 158 10.64 -0.59 -8.15
C THR A 158 12.09 -0.54 -8.63
N MET A 159 12.54 -1.62 -9.28
CA MET A 159 13.74 -1.51 -10.11
C MET A 159 13.51 -0.48 -11.24
N PRO A 160 14.56 0.25 -11.65
CA PRO A 160 14.47 1.20 -12.77
C PRO A 160 14.00 0.52 -14.07
N PHE A 161 13.23 1.25 -14.88
CA PHE A 161 12.72 0.84 -16.19
C PHE A 161 12.82 1.97 -17.21
#